data_AF-A0A7C7V7X2-F1
#
_entry.id   AF-A0A7C7V7X2-F1
#
_cell.length_a   1.000
_cell.length_b   1.000
_cell.length_c   1.000
_cell.angle_alpha   90.00
_cell.angle_beta   90.00
_cell.angle_gamma   90.00
#
_symmetry.space_group_name_H-M   'P 1'
#
loop_
_entity.id
_entity.type
_entity.pdbx_description
1 polymer ?
#
loop_
_entity_poly.entity_id
_entity_poly.type
_entity_poly.pdbx_seq_one_letter_code
_entity_poly.pdbx_strand_id
1 'polypeptide(L)'
;KTRMQPVGNVFNKFPRIVRDLSKAARKQVQLKIEGAETELDRSIIESIKDPLTHMVRNSIDHGIEAPDVRVQKEKPAAGTLVMRAYHEGGQVIIEIQDDGAGIDPEKIKQKAVEKGVITQEQAETMGNRDALMLIFQPGFSTAEKVTNISGRGVGMDVVRTNIEKLGGTVELQSEVGQGTTVRIKIPLTLAIIPALVVRCGGQRYCIPQVNLVELVHLRPRTAKPKRFQNQRRPVQPDLPARNYG
;
A
#
# COMPACT_ATOMS: atom_id res chain seq x y z
N LYS A 1 -23.34 9.85 4.84
CA LYS A 1 -24.34 8.83 4.44
C LYS A 1 -23.64 7.89 3.47
N THR A 2 -23.24 6.71 3.93
CA THR A 2 -22.55 5.67 3.14
C THR A 2 -23.41 5.32 1.93
N ARG A 3 -22.84 5.38 0.73
CA ARG A 3 -23.52 4.92 -0.48
C ARG A 3 -22.73 3.73 -0.98
N MET A 4 -23.21 2.53 -0.64
CA MET A 4 -22.69 1.29 -1.19
C MET A 4 -22.90 1.30 -2.70
N GLN A 5 -21.87 0.92 -3.45
CA GLN A 5 -21.91 0.75 -4.89
C GLN A 5 -21.11 -0.48 -5.28
N PRO A 6 -21.43 -1.15 -6.40
CA PRO A 6 -20.62 -2.22 -6.92
C PRO A 6 -19.22 -1.74 -7.31
N VAL A 7 -18.18 -2.51 -6.94
CA VAL A 7 -16.78 -2.27 -7.35
C VAL A 7 -16.64 -2.31 -8.88
N GLY A 8 -17.56 -2.98 -9.57
CA GLY A 8 -17.69 -3.03 -11.03
C GLY A 8 -17.64 -1.67 -11.72
N ASN A 9 -18.13 -0.61 -11.06
CA ASN A 9 -18.06 0.76 -11.59
C ASN A 9 -16.63 1.23 -11.89
N VAL A 10 -15.66 0.75 -11.11
CA VAL A 10 -14.23 1.00 -11.33
C VAL A 10 -13.65 -0.04 -12.28
N PHE A 11 -13.99 -1.32 -12.11
CA PHE A 11 -13.48 -2.42 -12.95
C PHE A 11 -13.82 -2.25 -14.43
N ASN A 12 -14.97 -1.66 -14.77
CA ASN A 12 -15.41 -1.43 -16.16
C ASN A 12 -14.44 -0.59 -17.01
N LYS A 13 -13.52 0.18 -16.38
CA LYS A 13 -12.51 0.98 -17.09
C LYS A 13 -11.26 0.18 -17.42
N PHE A 14 -10.99 -0.90 -16.70
CA PHE A 14 -9.75 -1.67 -16.82
C PHE A 14 -9.60 -2.44 -18.14
N PRO A 15 -10.63 -2.99 -18.79
CA PRO A 15 -10.47 -3.63 -20.09
C PRO A 15 -9.81 -2.73 -21.14
N ARG A 16 -10.14 -1.43 -21.13
CA ARG A 16 -9.52 -0.44 -22.02
C ARG A 16 -8.09 -0.11 -21.58
N ILE A 17 -7.88 0.16 -20.29
CA ILE A 17 -6.56 0.49 -19.75
C ILE A 17 -5.56 -0.65 -20.00
N VAL A 18 -5.94 -1.90 -19.72
CA VAL A 18 -5.10 -3.08 -19.97
C VAL A 18 -4.76 -3.18 -21.45
N ARG A 19 -5.76 -3.06 -22.35
CA ARG A 19 -5.51 -3.10 -23.80
C ARG A 19 -4.51 -2.05 -24.26
N ASP A 20 -4.64 -0.82 -23.78
CA ASP A 20 -3.77 0.30 -24.18
C ASP A 20 -2.34 0.10 -23.63
N LEU A 21 -2.20 -0.31 -22.36
CA LEU A 21 -0.91 -0.61 -21.73
C LEU A 21 -0.21 -1.82 -22.39
N SER A 22 -0.94 -2.91 -22.64
CA SER A 22 -0.39 -4.10 -23.31
C SER A 22 0.14 -3.78 -24.70
N LYS A 23 -0.59 -2.96 -25.48
CA LYS A 23 -0.12 -2.48 -26.79
C LYS A 23 1.16 -1.65 -26.66
N ALA A 24 1.20 -0.69 -25.74
CA ALA A 24 2.36 0.16 -25.52
C ALA A 24 3.60 -0.66 -25.10
N ALA A 25 3.41 -1.65 -24.22
CA ALA A 25 4.45 -2.56 -23.76
C ALA A 25 4.80 -3.69 -24.74
N ARG A 26 4.08 -3.81 -25.87
CA ARG A 26 4.18 -4.92 -26.84
C ARG A 26 4.00 -6.31 -26.20
N LYS A 27 3.10 -6.41 -25.24
CA LYS A 27 2.76 -7.65 -24.53
C LYS A 27 1.35 -8.10 -24.89
N GLN A 28 1.08 -9.40 -24.79
CA GLN A 28 -0.26 -9.95 -24.94
C GLN A 28 -0.81 -10.26 -23.56
N VAL A 29 -1.95 -9.66 -23.18
CA VAL A 29 -2.55 -9.83 -21.85
C VAL A 29 -4.06 -10.05 -21.98
N GLN A 30 -4.56 -11.07 -21.31
CA GLN A 30 -5.98 -11.32 -21.12
C GLN A 30 -6.40 -10.88 -19.72
N LEU A 31 -7.37 -9.96 -19.64
CA LEU A 31 -7.96 -9.53 -18.39
C LEU A 31 -9.17 -10.40 -18.04
N LYS A 32 -9.20 -10.95 -16.83
CA LYS A 32 -10.36 -11.61 -16.22
C LYS A 32 -10.84 -10.75 -15.05
N ILE A 33 -12.16 -10.54 -14.96
CA ILE A 33 -12.78 -9.75 -13.90
C ILE A 33 -13.81 -10.64 -13.21
N GLU A 34 -13.72 -10.74 -11.89
CA GLU A 34 -14.56 -11.59 -11.05
C GLU A 34 -15.12 -10.78 -9.87
N GLY A 35 -16.37 -11.07 -9.47
CA GLY A 35 -16.97 -10.45 -8.30
C GLY A 35 -17.20 -8.94 -8.42
N ALA A 36 -17.45 -8.44 -9.63
CA ALA A 36 -17.69 -7.02 -9.91
C ALA A 36 -18.95 -6.45 -9.20
N GLU A 37 -19.87 -7.33 -8.81
CA GLU A 37 -21.06 -7.05 -8.02
C GLU A 37 -20.77 -6.76 -6.54
N THR A 38 -19.57 -7.09 -6.04
CA THR A 38 -19.17 -6.83 -4.65
C THR A 38 -19.36 -5.37 -4.30
N GLU A 39 -20.07 -5.09 -3.22
CA GLU A 39 -20.42 -3.72 -2.83
C GLU A 39 -19.38 -3.12 -1.88
N LEU A 40 -19.05 -1.84 -2.10
CA LEU A 40 -18.13 -1.06 -1.28
C LEU A 40 -18.63 0.39 -1.18
N ASP A 41 -18.23 1.12 -0.13
CA ASP A 41 -18.58 2.53 -0.03
C ASP A 41 -17.97 3.34 -1.19
N ARG A 42 -18.78 4.23 -1.79
CA ARG A 42 -18.37 5.07 -2.91
C ARG A 42 -17.07 5.85 -2.68
N SER A 43 -16.87 6.40 -1.49
CA SER A 43 -15.65 7.18 -1.21
C SER A 43 -14.40 6.30 -1.21
N ILE A 44 -14.54 5.05 -0.76
CA ILE A 44 -13.49 4.04 -0.84
C ILE A 44 -13.25 3.63 -2.31
N ILE A 45 -14.31 3.41 -3.08
CA ILE A 45 -14.20 3.09 -4.53
C ILE A 45 -13.43 4.19 -5.28
N GLU A 46 -13.72 5.45 -4.99
CA GLU A 46 -13.03 6.59 -5.60
C GLU A 46 -11.56 6.67 -5.17
N SER A 47 -11.22 6.35 -3.92
CA SER A 47 -9.86 6.43 -3.40
C SER A 47 -8.95 5.27 -3.84
N ILE A 48 -9.50 4.07 -4.07
CA ILE A 48 -8.72 2.89 -4.50
C ILE A 48 -8.47 2.84 -6.01
N LYS A 49 -9.16 3.66 -6.81
CA LYS A 49 -9.05 3.65 -8.27
C LYS A 49 -7.61 3.85 -8.76
N ASP A 50 -6.91 4.86 -8.20
CA ASP A 50 -5.53 5.17 -8.58
C ASP A 50 -4.57 4.05 -8.13
N PRO A 51 -4.65 3.54 -6.89
CA PRO A 51 -3.94 2.32 -6.47
C PRO A 51 -4.11 1.12 -7.39
N LEU A 52 -5.35 0.76 -7.75
CA LEU A 52 -5.62 -0.38 -8.64
C LEU A 52 -5.02 -0.16 -10.04
N THR A 53 -5.11 1.07 -10.56
CA THR A 53 -4.49 1.42 -11.85
C THR A 53 -2.99 1.24 -11.81
N HIS A 54 -2.34 1.61 -10.71
CA HIS A 54 -0.90 1.43 -10.52
C HIS A 54 -0.51 -0.05 -10.44
N MET A 55 -1.24 -0.86 -9.67
CA MET A 55 -0.98 -2.30 -9.57
C MET A 55 -1.13 -3.00 -10.93
N VAL A 56 -2.19 -2.70 -11.69
CA VAL A 56 -2.39 -3.24 -13.05
C VAL A 56 -1.27 -2.83 -13.98
N ARG A 57 -0.80 -1.58 -13.91
CA ARG A 57 0.35 -1.14 -14.69
C ARG A 57 1.61 -1.93 -14.31
N ASN A 58 1.90 -2.12 -13.03
CA ASN A 58 3.07 -2.88 -12.59
C ASN A 58 3.02 -4.34 -13.07
N SER A 59 1.86 -4.98 -12.99
CA SER A 59 1.66 -6.32 -13.54
C SER A 59 1.93 -6.37 -15.04
N ILE A 60 1.55 -5.34 -15.82
CA ILE A 60 1.81 -5.33 -17.27
C ILE A 60 3.25 -4.94 -17.60
N ASP A 61 3.81 -3.90 -16.97
CA ASP A 61 5.12 -3.35 -17.31
C ASP A 61 6.25 -4.26 -16.80
N HIS A 62 6.11 -4.78 -15.58
CA HIS A 62 7.16 -5.52 -14.87
C HIS A 62 6.81 -6.99 -14.60
N GLY A 63 5.54 -7.32 -14.38
CA GLY A 63 5.11 -8.69 -14.07
C GLY A 63 5.12 -9.61 -15.29
N ILE A 64 4.22 -9.37 -16.24
CA ILE A 64 4.01 -10.20 -17.43
C ILE A 64 5.18 -10.04 -18.40
N GLU A 65 5.76 -11.15 -18.85
CA GLU A 65 6.87 -11.12 -19.81
C GLU A 65 6.39 -10.91 -21.25
N ALA A 66 7.32 -10.61 -22.16
CA ALA A 66 7.02 -10.55 -23.59
C ALA A 66 6.63 -11.95 -24.14
N PRO A 67 5.80 -12.04 -25.19
CA PRO A 67 5.23 -13.32 -25.64
C PRO A 67 6.29 -14.38 -26.00
N ASP A 68 7.39 -13.96 -26.61
CA ASP A 68 8.55 -14.79 -26.94
C ASP A 68 9.24 -15.36 -25.70
N VAL A 69 9.48 -14.51 -24.68
CA VAL A 69 10.06 -14.92 -23.40
C VAL A 69 9.13 -15.89 -22.66
N ARG A 70 7.80 -15.70 -22.75
CA ARG A 70 6.82 -16.61 -22.13
C ARG A 70 6.85 -17.99 -22.77
N VAL A 71 6.88 -18.07 -24.10
CA VAL A 71 6.97 -19.33 -24.82
C VAL A 71 8.27 -20.07 -24.51
N GLN A 72 9.40 -19.36 -24.40
CA GLN A 72 10.68 -19.95 -23.97
C GLN A 72 10.64 -20.52 -22.55
N LYS A 73 9.77 -19.99 -21.69
CA LYS A 73 9.53 -20.47 -20.33
C LYS A 73 8.36 -21.46 -20.24
N GLU A 74 7.91 -22.02 -21.37
CA GLU A 74 6.80 -22.97 -21.44
C GLU A 74 5.44 -22.43 -20.94
N LYS A 75 5.28 -21.11 -20.99
CA LYS A 75 4.04 -20.41 -20.60
C LYS A 75 3.25 -19.99 -21.83
N PRO A 76 1.91 -19.85 -21.74
CA PRO A 76 1.11 -19.27 -22.81
C PRO A 76 1.62 -17.89 -23.23
N ALA A 77 1.64 -17.64 -24.54
CA ALA A 77 2.12 -16.37 -25.12
C ALA A 77 1.34 -15.15 -24.60
N ALA A 78 0.04 -15.32 -24.35
CA ALA A 78 -0.79 -14.34 -23.65
C ALA A 78 -0.69 -14.54 -22.14
N GLY A 79 -0.29 -13.50 -21.42
CA GLY A 79 -0.35 -13.46 -19.95
C GLY A 79 -1.77 -13.27 -19.45
N THR A 80 -2.05 -13.74 -18.26
CA THR A 80 -3.34 -13.59 -17.59
C THR A 80 -3.21 -12.59 -16.45
N LEU A 81 -4.10 -11.59 -16.46
CA LEU A 81 -4.31 -10.67 -15.34
C LEU A 81 -5.72 -10.87 -14.80
N VAL A 82 -5.85 -11.21 -13.53
CA VAL A 82 -7.14 -11.41 -12.85
C VAL A 82 -7.36 -10.28 -11.86
N MET A 83 -8.52 -9.65 -11.95
CA MET A 83 -9.02 -8.70 -10.95
C MET A 83 -10.26 -9.30 -10.29
N ARG A 84 -10.18 -9.60 -9.00
CA ARG A 84 -11.32 -10.16 -8.25
C ARG A 84 -11.68 -9.31 -7.06
N ALA A 85 -12.97 -9.25 -6.73
CA ALA A 85 -13.45 -8.68 -5.47
C ALA A 85 -14.41 -9.66 -4.79
N TYR A 86 -14.32 -9.82 -3.48
CA TYR A 86 -15.21 -10.71 -2.72
C TYR A 86 -15.25 -10.32 -1.24
N HIS A 87 -16.24 -10.84 -0.51
CA HIS A 87 -16.35 -10.67 0.94
C HIS A 87 -15.68 -11.83 1.67
N GLU A 88 -14.83 -11.55 2.66
CA GLU A 88 -14.18 -12.55 3.50
C GLU A 88 -13.99 -11.99 4.91
N GLY A 89 -14.43 -12.72 5.94
CA GLY A 89 -14.16 -12.35 7.34
C GLY A 89 -14.65 -10.95 7.77
N GLY A 90 -15.74 -10.45 7.19
CA GLY A 90 -16.22 -9.08 7.47
C GLY A 90 -15.39 -7.98 6.80
N GLN A 91 -14.57 -8.33 5.80
CA GLN A 91 -13.81 -7.41 4.97
C GLN A 91 -14.21 -7.60 3.50
N VAL A 92 -14.02 -6.56 2.70
CA VAL A 92 -13.95 -6.63 1.24
C VAL A 92 -12.50 -6.90 0.85
N ILE A 93 -12.27 -7.98 0.14
CA ILE A 93 -10.97 -8.31 -0.45
C ILE A 93 -11.00 -7.92 -1.91
N ILE A 94 -10.03 -7.14 -2.34
CA ILE A 94 -9.79 -6.82 -3.75
C ILE A 94 -8.41 -7.37 -4.10
N GLU A 95 -8.35 -8.26 -5.09
CA GLU A 95 -7.12 -8.91 -5.49
C GLU A 95 -6.80 -8.66 -6.96
N ILE A 96 -5.52 -8.41 -7.21
CA ILE A 96 -4.92 -8.34 -8.54
C ILE A 96 -3.87 -9.44 -8.61
N GLN A 97 -4.07 -10.39 -9.52
CA GLN A 97 -3.17 -11.51 -9.74
C GLN A 97 -2.68 -11.51 -11.19
N ASP A 98 -1.38 -11.66 -11.38
CA ASP A 98 -0.78 -11.94 -12.68
C ASP A 98 -0.05 -13.29 -12.68
N ASP A 99 0.05 -13.89 -13.85
CA ASP A 99 0.84 -15.10 -14.11
C ASP A 99 2.23 -14.76 -14.67
N GLY A 100 2.82 -13.64 -14.24
CA GLY A 100 4.07 -13.09 -14.75
C GLY A 100 5.33 -13.81 -14.25
N ALA A 101 6.45 -13.11 -14.31
CA ALA A 101 7.75 -13.63 -13.86
C ALA A 101 7.87 -13.77 -12.34
N GLY A 102 6.92 -13.21 -11.58
CA GLY A 102 7.06 -13.05 -10.13
C GLY A 102 8.13 -12.03 -9.75
N ILE A 103 8.28 -11.81 -8.45
CA ILE A 103 9.26 -10.91 -7.86
C ILE A 103 10.33 -11.76 -7.22
N ASP A 104 11.57 -11.54 -7.65
CA ASP A 104 12.76 -12.22 -7.14
C ASP A 104 13.22 -11.56 -5.83
N PRO A 105 13.09 -12.24 -4.66
CA PRO A 105 13.44 -11.66 -3.37
C PRO A 105 14.92 -11.29 -3.27
N GLU A 106 15.81 -12.04 -3.93
CA GLU A 106 17.25 -11.78 -3.90
C GLU A 106 17.59 -10.51 -4.68
N LYS A 107 16.94 -10.28 -5.83
CA LYS A 107 17.08 -9.01 -6.56
C LYS A 107 16.55 -7.83 -5.75
N ILE A 108 15.48 -8.02 -4.97
CA ILE A 108 14.96 -6.97 -4.08
C ILE A 108 15.96 -6.65 -2.98
N LYS A 109 16.52 -7.67 -2.31
CA LYS A 109 17.54 -7.50 -1.29
C LYS A 109 18.77 -6.77 -1.83
N GLN A 110 19.31 -7.21 -2.96
CA GLN A 110 20.47 -6.58 -3.61
C GLN A 110 20.21 -5.10 -3.88
N LYS A 111 19.08 -4.76 -4.52
CA LYS A 111 18.70 -3.37 -4.76
C LYS A 111 18.48 -2.56 -3.49
N ALA A 112 18.00 -3.20 -2.41
CA ALA A 112 17.80 -2.55 -1.13
C ALA A 112 19.12 -2.22 -0.43
N VAL A 113 20.13 -3.10 -0.55
CA VAL A 113 21.49 -2.84 -0.07
C VAL A 113 22.15 -1.73 -0.89
N GLU A 114 22.09 -1.79 -2.22
CA GLU A 114 22.64 -0.75 -3.11
C GLU A 114 22.06 0.64 -2.84
N LYS A 115 20.77 0.70 -2.49
CA LYS A 115 20.07 1.95 -2.16
C LYS A 115 20.19 2.36 -0.68
N GLY A 116 20.92 1.60 0.14
CA GLY A 116 21.11 1.87 1.56
C GLY A 116 19.83 1.77 2.39
N VAL A 117 18.82 1.04 1.93
CA VAL A 117 17.57 0.79 2.67
C VAL A 117 17.79 -0.24 3.77
N ILE A 118 18.66 -1.23 3.52
CA ILE A 118 19.07 -2.27 4.48
C ILE A 118 20.59 -2.47 4.41
N THR A 119 21.17 -3.04 5.45
CA THR A 119 22.58 -3.49 5.43
C THR A 119 22.71 -4.86 4.77
N GLN A 120 23.93 -5.21 4.34
CA GLN A 120 24.24 -6.55 3.82
C GLN A 120 23.90 -7.65 4.84
N GLU A 121 24.22 -7.45 6.11
CA GLU A 121 23.91 -8.37 7.20
C GLU A 121 22.39 -8.58 7.38
N GLN A 122 21.60 -7.50 7.23
CA GLN A 122 20.15 -7.58 7.25
C GLN A 122 19.62 -8.37 6.05
N ALA A 123 20.19 -8.18 4.85
CA ALA A 123 19.79 -8.90 3.65
C ALA A 123 20.00 -10.42 3.76
N GLU A 124 21.10 -10.85 4.38
CA GLU A 124 21.47 -12.27 4.55
C GLU A 124 20.54 -13.01 5.52
N THR A 125 20.06 -12.32 6.56
CA THR A 125 19.19 -12.89 7.59
C THR A 125 17.70 -12.76 7.28
N MET A 126 17.34 -11.95 6.28
CA MET A 126 15.96 -11.64 5.93
C MET A 126 15.29 -12.76 5.13
N GLY A 127 14.11 -13.19 5.59
CA GLY A 127 13.27 -14.15 4.87
C GLY A 127 12.64 -13.54 3.60
N ASN A 128 12.28 -14.39 2.65
CA ASN A 128 11.73 -13.96 1.35
C ASN A 128 10.50 -13.06 1.48
N ARG A 129 9.62 -13.36 2.45
CA ARG A 129 8.41 -12.56 2.69
C ARG A 129 8.75 -11.13 3.10
N ASP A 130 9.72 -10.94 3.98
CA ASP A 130 10.13 -9.63 4.45
C ASP A 130 10.88 -8.86 3.36
N ALA A 131 11.70 -9.57 2.57
CA ALA A 131 12.35 -9.00 1.39
C ALA A 131 11.32 -8.46 0.39
N LEU A 132 10.26 -9.22 0.09
CA LEU A 132 9.18 -8.75 -0.77
C LEU A 132 8.47 -7.51 -0.20
N MET A 133 8.37 -7.36 1.12
CA MET A 133 7.76 -6.19 1.74
C MET A 133 8.59 -4.91 1.60
N LEU A 134 9.88 -5.02 1.26
CA LEU A 134 10.73 -3.85 0.96
C LEU A 134 10.19 -3.04 -0.22
N ILE A 135 9.39 -3.63 -1.12
CA ILE A 135 8.78 -2.89 -2.23
C ILE A 135 7.88 -1.74 -1.75
N PHE A 136 7.39 -1.80 -0.52
CA PHE A 136 6.53 -0.79 0.08
C PHE A 136 7.30 0.28 0.87
N GLN A 137 8.64 0.21 0.94
CA GLN A 137 9.44 1.21 1.64
C GLN A 137 9.41 2.55 0.88
N PRO A 138 9.28 3.69 1.59
CA PRO A 138 9.27 5.00 0.95
C PRO A 138 10.48 5.23 0.06
N GLY A 139 10.24 5.66 -1.18
CA GLY A 139 11.32 5.91 -2.16
C GLY A 139 12.02 4.65 -2.69
N PHE A 140 11.61 3.45 -2.27
CA PHE A 140 12.10 2.21 -2.84
C PHE A 140 11.35 1.91 -4.14
N SER A 141 12.11 1.89 -5.24
CA SER A 141 11.64 1.45 -6.55
C SER A 141 12.72 0.59 -7.18
N THR A 142 12.33 -0.49 -7.84
CA THR A 142 13.27 -1.36 -8.56
C THR A 142 13.65 -0.79 -9.93
N ALA A 143 13.02 0.30 -10.37
CA ALA A 143 13.33 0.93 -11.66
C ALA A 143 14.67 1.68 -11.63
N GLU A 144 15.51 1.45 -12.65
CA GLU A 144 16.78 2.16 -12.86
C GLU A 144 16.59 3.61 -13.35
N LYS A 145 15.44 3.89 -13.99
CA LYS A 145 15.04 5.24 -14.42
C LYS A 145 13.75 5.63 -13.73
N VAL A 146 13.70 6.85 -13.20
CA VAL A 146 12.45 7.48 -12.76
C VAL A 146 11.59 7.71 -13.99
N THR A 147 10.64 6.81 -14.26
CA THR A 147 9.67 7.01 -15.35
C THR A 147 8.68 8.08 -14.93
N ASN A 148 8.84 9.29 -15.48
CA ASN A 148 7.98 10.47 -15.31
C ASN A 148 6.59 10.32 -15.96
N ILE A 149 5.90 9.20 -15.77
CA ILE A 149 4.54 8.99 -16.30
C ILE A 149 3.54 8.79 -15.17
N SER A 150 3.57 9.76 -14.25
CA SER A 150 2.45 10.30 -13.46
C SER A 150 3.09 11.35 -12.58
N GLY A 151 2.89 12.64 -12.86
CA GLY A 151 3.44 13.78 -12.09
C GLY A 151 2.95 13.89 -10.64
N ARG A 152 2.75 12.76 -9.96
CA ARG A 152 2.33 12.62 -8.56
C ARG A 152 3.18 11.61 -7.77
N GLY A 153 4.21 10.99 -8.37
CA GLY A 153 5.15 10.13 -7.64
C GLY A 153 4.48 8.92 -6.97
N VAL A 154 3.70 8.14 -7.72
CA VAL A 154 3.00 6.97 -7.16
C VAL A 154 3.93 5.77 -7.19
N GLY A 155 4.58 5.49 -6.05
CA GLY A 155 5.21 4.19 -5.77
C GLY A 155 4.27 3.26 -4.99
N MET A 156 4.73 2.04 -4.73
CA MET A 156 3.98 1.07 -3.92
C MET A 156 3.82 1.55 -2.46
N ASP A 157 4.72 2.41 -1.98
CA ASP A 157 4.61 3.13 -0.70
C ASP A 157 3.38 4.05 -0.63
N VAL A 158 3.10 4.80 -1.69
CA VAL A 158 1.90 5.66 -1.81
C VAL A 158 0.64 4.83 -1.87
N VAL A 159 0.67 3.70 -2.60
CA VAL A 159 -0.43 2.74 -2.64
C VAL A 159 -0.74 2.22 -1.24
N ARG A 160 0.25 1.73 -0.51
CA ARG A 160 0.09 1.23 0.86
C ARG A 160 -0.46 2.30 1.79
N THR A 161 0.13 3.49 1.79
CA THR A 161 -0.30 4.61 2.63
C THR A 161 -1.75 5.01 2.34
N ASN A 162 -2.18 4.99 1.07
CA ASN A 162 -3.55 5.31 0.70
C ASN A 162 -4.55 4.25 1.19
N ILE A 163 -4.18 2.96 1.14
CA ILE A 163 -5.01 1.88 1.66
C ILE A 163 -5.08 1.92 3.19
N GLU A 164 -3.96 2.16 3.88
CA GLU A 164 -3.91 2.26 5.35
C GLU A 164 -4.77 3.42 5.88
N LYS A 165 -4.82 4.55 5.16
CA LYS A 165 -5.74 5.67 5.47
C LYS A 165 -7.22 5.31 5.42
N LEU A 166 -7.58 4.26 4.68
CA LEU A 166 -8.94 3.73 4.60
C LEU A 166 -9.23 2.69 5.68
N GLY A 167 -8.27 2.45 6.59
CA GLY A 167 -8.34 1.36 7.58
C GLY A 167 -8.10 -0.02 6.97
N GLY A 168 -7.59 -0.08 5.73
CA GLY A 168 -7.30 -1.33 5.05
C GLY A 168 -5.84 -1.76 5.19
N THR A 169 -5.53 -2.94 4.65
CA THR A 169 -4.17 -3.47 4.55
C THR A 169 -3.87 -3.94 3.14
N VAL A 170 -2.58 -3.98 2.79
CA VAL A 170 -2.09 -4.54 1.52
C VAL A 170 -1.20 -5.73 1.83
N GLU A 171 -1.46 -6.86 1.18
CA GLU A 171 -0.64 -8.06 1.22
C GLU A 171 -0.10 -8.35 -0.17
N LEU A 172 1.11 -8.90 -0.20
CA LEU A 172 1.80 -9.30 -1.42
C LEU A 172 2.25 -10.76 -1.27
N GLN A 173 1.92 -11.56 -2.27
CA GLN A 173 2.43 -12.91 -2.45
C GLN A 173 3.01 -12.99 -3.85
N SER A 174 4.21 -13.52 -3.98
CA SER A 174 4.86 -13.64 -5.29
C SER A 174 5.79 -14.83 -5.29
N GLU A 175 5.81 -15.54 -6.40
CA GLU A 175 6.69 -16.67 -6.62
C GLU A 175 7.32 -16.56 -8.01
N VAL A 176 8.64 -16.74 -8.06
CA VAL A 176 9.42 -16.60 -9.30
C VAL A 176 8.95 -17.62 -10.33
N GLY A 177 8.63 -17.13 -11.52
CA GLY A 177 8.10 -17.91 -12.63
C GLY A 177 6.58 -18.13 -12.59
N GLN A 178 5.94 -18.04 -11.42
CA GLN A 178 4.50 -18.28 -11.25
C GLN A 178 3.67 -17.00 -11.31
N GLY A 179 4.22 -15.87 -10.86
CA GLY A 179 3.57 -14.57 -10.92
C GLY A 179 3.40 -13.91 -9.56
N THR A 180 2.50 -12.93 -9.50
CA THR A 180 2.32 -12.08 -8.31
C THR A 180 0.84 -11.90 -8.00
N THR A 181 0.51 -11.92 -6.72
CA THR A 181 -0.81 -11.65 -6.18
C THR A 181 -0.72 -10.53 -5.16
N VAL A 182 -1.44 -9.44 -5.41
CA VAL A 182 -1.61 -8.33 -4.46
C VAL A 182 -3.04 -8.36 -3.93
N ARG A 183 -3.20 -8.41 -2.60
CA ARG A 183 -4.51 -8.36 -1.95
C ARG A 183 -4.65 -7.07 -1.15
N ILE A 184 -5.75 -6.37 -1.37
CA ILE A 184 -6.18 -5.22 -0.59
C ILE A 184 -7.34 -5.69 0.29
N LYS A 185 -7.19 -5.57 1.60
CA LYS A 185 -8.25 -5.91 2.56
C LYS A 185 -8.83 -4.62 3.11
N ILE A 186 -10.14 -4.43 2.96
CA ILE A 186 -10.83 -3.23 3.41
C ILE A 186 -11.95 -3.65 4.36
N PRO A 187 -11.99 -3.16 5.60
CA PRO A 187 -13.10 -3.43 6.50
C PRO A 187 -14.44 -2.99 5.89
N LEU A 188 -15.47 -3.85 5.97
CA LEU A 188 -16.83 -3.52 5.52
C LEU A 188 -17.46 -2.40 6.35
N THR A 189 -17.06 -2.29 7.61
CA THR A 189 -17.48 -1.21 8.49
C THR A 189 -16.82 0.09 8.04
N LEU A 190 -17.61 1.16 7.90
CA LEU A 190 -17.09 2.53 7.95
C LEU A 190 -15.98 2.58 8.99
N ALA A 191 -14.78 3.02 8.61
CA ALA A 191 -13.66 3.13 9.53
C ALA A 191 -14.12 3.94 10.76
N ILE A 192 -14.33 3.25 11.88
CA ILE A 192 -14.50 3.91 13.17
C ILE A 192 -13.11 4.43 13.48
N ILE A 193 -12.85 5.69 13.15
CA ILE A 193 -11.61 6.35 13.52
C ILE A 193 -11.76 6.72 15.00
N PRO A 194 -11.03 6.06 15.93
CA PRO A 194 -11.05 6.47 17.32
C PRO A 194 -10.54 7.91 17.39
N ALA A 195 -11.27 8.78 18.06
CA ALA A 195 -10.94 10.19 18.13
C ALA A 195 -11.11 10.71 19.55
N LEU A 196 -10.18 11.57 19.97
CA LEU A 196 -10.33 12.35 21.18
C LEU A 196 -11.27 13.50 20.90
N VAL A 197 -12.38 13.55 21.64
CA VAL A 197 -13.30 14.69 21.60
C VAL A 197 -12.80 15.75 22.57
N VAL A 198 -12.49 16.93 22.05
CA VAL A 198 -12.05 18.09 22.84
C VAL A 198 -13.04 19.24 22.69
N ARG A 199 -13.08 20.13 23.68
CA ARG A 199 -13.89 21.36 23.64
C ARG A 199 -12.98 22.58 23.71
N CYS A 200 -13.13 23.50 22.77
CA CYS A 200 -12.42 24.78 22.74
C CYS A 200 -13.40 25.89 22.36
N GLY A 201 -13.47 26.97 23.14
CA GLY A 201 -14.39 28.08 22.89
C GLY A 201 -15.87 27.65 22.82
N GLY A 202 -16.27 26.63 23.58
CA GLY A 202 -17.62 26.06 23.54
C GLY A 202 -17.91 25.12 22.36
N GLN A 203 -17.03 25.07 21.35
CA GLN A 203 -17.17 24.19 20.18
C GLN A 203 -16.51 22.84 20.41
N ARG A 204 -17.07 21.78 19.81
CA ARG A 204 -16.50 20.42 19.87
C ARG A 204 -15.62 20.18 18.65
N TYR A 205 -14.45 19.58 18.89
CA TYR A 205 -13.53 19.12 17.86
C TYR A 205 -13.20 17.65 18.11
N CYS A 206 -12.89 16.92 17.05
CA CYS A 206 -12.42 15.54 17.12
C CYS A 206 -11.00 15.48 16.58
N ILE A 207 -10.07 14.96 17.38
CA ILE A 207 -8.69 14.74 16.98
C ILE A 207 -8.51 13.23 16.76
N PRO A 208 -8.19 12.76 15.55
CA PRO A 208 -7.92 11.34 15.30
C PRO A 208 -6.84 10.83 16.24
N GLN A 209 -7.07 9.70 16.92
CA GLN A 209 -6.14 9.16 17.91
C GLN A 209 -4.78 8.80 17.30
N VAL A 210 -4.74 8.43 16.01
CA VAL A 210 -3.50 8.18 15.26
C VAL A 210 -2.60 9.42 15.14
N ASN A 211 -3.16 10.62 15.28
CA ASN A 211 -2.42 11.89 15.23
C ASN A 211 -2.08 12.41 16.65
N LEU A 212 -2.48 11.68 17.70
CA LEU A 212 -2.27 12.08 19.09
C LEU A 212 -0.93 11.52 19.58
N VAL A 213 0.04 12.41 19.81
CA VAL A 213 1.38 12.02 20.30
C VAL A 213 1.34 11.73 21.81
N GLU A 214 0.76 12.64 22.59
CA GLU A 214 0.70 12.54 24.05
C GLU A 214 -0.45 13.41 24.61
N LEU A 215 -0.98 13.04 25.78
CA LEU A 215 -1.93 13.84 26.56
C LEU A 215 -1.29 14.34 27.86
N VAL A 216 -1.06 15.65 27.93
CA VAL A 216 -0.52 16.30 29.14
C VAL A 216 -1.66 16.87 29.97
N HIS A 217 -1.86 16.31 31.17
CA HIS A 217 -2.82 16.85 32.13
C HIS A 217 -2.18 17.95 32.97
N LEU A 218 -2.62 19.19 32.76
CA LEU A 218 -2.20 20.31 33.60
C LEU A 218 -3.00 20.27 34.91
N ARG A 219 -2.33 19.91 36.02
CA ARG A 219 -2.92 20.09 37.34
C ARG A 219 -3.14 21.59 37.57
N PRO A 220 -4.31 22.03 38.05
CA PRO A 220 -4.51 23.43 38.41
C PRO A 220 -3.67 23.73 39.64
N ARG A 221 -2.47 24.25 39.42
CA ARG A 221 -1.61 24.80 40.47
C ARG A 221 -1.07 26.12 39.98
N THR A 222 -1.80 27.20 40.26
CA THR A 222 -1.31 28.59 40.33
C THR A 222 -0.22 28.96 39.31
N ALA A 223 -0.44 28.66 38.03
CA ALA A 223 0.52 28.94 36.98
C ALA A 223 0.02 30.09 36.10
N LYS A 224 0.72 31.23 36.16
CA LYS A 224 0.62 32.31 35.17
C LYS A 224 0.80 31.70 33.76
N PRO A 225 0.05 32.18 32.73
CA PRO A 225 0.06 31.57 31.42
C PRO A 225 1.48 31.58 30.83
N LYS A 226 2.14 30.42 30.78
CA LYS A 226 3.36 30.26 29.97
C LYS A 226 2.94 30.04 28.53
N ARG A 227 3.31 31.02 27.69
CA ARG A 227 3.25 30.97 26.23
C ARG A 227 4.00 29.71 25.77
N PHE A 228 3.30 28.73 25.20
CA PHE A 228 3.96 27.59 24.56
C PHE A 228 4.64 28.09 23.28
N GLN A 229 5.96 28.32 23.34
CA GLN A 229 6.80 28.40 22.15
C GLN A 229 7.28 26.99 21.81
N ASN A 230 7.03 26.60 20.57
CA ASN A 230 7.38 25.32 19.98
C ASN A 230 8.91 25.18 19.92
N GLN A 231 9.55 24.64 20.95
CA GLN A 231 10.97 24.28 20.90
C GLN A 231 11.11 22.78 20.77
N ARG A 232 11.44 22.35 19.54
CA ARG A 232 11.97 21.03 19.23
C ARG A 232 13.27 20.83 20.02
N ARG A 233 13.26 20.01 21.06
CA ARG A 233 14.47 19.34 21.56
C ARG A 233 14.15 17.86 21.85
N PRO A 234 15.05 16.94 21.49
CA PRO A 234 14.84 15.52 21.70
C PRO A 234 14.97 15.18 23.19
N VAL A 235 14.05 14.36 23.68
CA VAL A 235 14.07 13.83 25.04
C VAL A 235 15.09 12.68 25.06
N GLN A 236 16.18 12.82 25.81
CA GLN A 236 17.07 11.70 26.15
C GLN A 236 16.47 10.91 27.33
N PRO A 237 16.62 9.58 27.36
CA PRO A 237 16.15 8.76 28.47
C PRO A 237 17.13 8.81 29.65
N ASP A 238 16.66 9.25 30.82
CA ASP A 238 17.42 9.17 32.06
C ASP A 238 17.56 7.71 32.53
N LEU A 239 18.82 7.25 32.65
CA LEU A 239 19.21 6.03 33.36
C LEU A 239 19.05 6.22 34.88
N PRO A 240 18.68 5.17 35.65
CA PRO A 240 18.50 5.30 37.10
C PRO A 240 19.85 5.31 37.83
N ALA A 241 20.06 6.31 38.67
CA ALA A 241 21.17 6.35 39.61
C ALA A 241 20.93 5.37 40.77
N ARG A 242 21.87 4.42 40.94
CA ARG A 242 22.13 3.74 42.20
C ARG A 242 22.47 4.78 43.29
N ASN A 243 22.02 4.59 44.53
CA ASN A 243 22.92 4.25 45.65
C ASN A 243 22.22 4.13 47.02
N TYR A 244 22.61 3.04 47.69
CA TYR A 244 22.80 2.79 49.13
C TYR A 244 21.81 3.29 50.18
N GLY A 245 21.15 2.31 50.81
CA GLY A 245 20.85 2.21 52.23
C GLY A 245 21.02 0.75 52.65
#